data_AF-A0A846T0U5-F1
#
_entry.id   AF-A0A846T0U5-F1
#
_cell.length_a   1.000
_cell.length_b   1.000
_cell.length_c   1.000
_cell.angle_alpha   90.00
_cell.angle_beta   90.00
_cell.angle_gamma   90.00
#
_symmetry.space_group_name_H-M   'P 1'
#
loop_
_entity.id
_entity.type
_entity.pdbx_description
1 polymer ?
#
loop_
_entity_poly.entity_id
_entity_poly.type
_entity_poly.pdbx_seq_one_letter_code
_entity_poly.pdbx_strand_id
1 'polypeptide(L)'
;MKAATGIAVGLMLGLNAGCAGLGALSAATGHGAVAYAASTQDWRLRWKASDPQRAQQQALADCAVADCRIVLEFGPDQCGTISLGDPGFGVGLGDSPAAAENAALSQCRAKGQNCRVAEAECNR
;
A
#
# COMPACT_ATOMS: atom_id res chain seq x y z
N MET A 1 -12.14 -21.90 -58.28
CA MET A 1 -11.43 -21.15 -59.35
C MET A 1 -10.22 -20.48 -58.72
N LYS A 2 -9.02 -20.86 -59.15
CA LYS A 2 -7.72 -20.35 -58.68
C LYS A 2 -7.35 -19.06 -59.42
N ALA A 3 -6.74 -18.10 -58.73
CA ALA A 3 -5.73 -17.14 -59.20
C ALA A 3 -5.51 -16.10 -58.07
N ALA A 4 -4.35 -15.51 -57.81
CA ALA A 4 -2.99 -15.74 -58.28
C ALA A 4 -2.01 -15.12 -57.28
N THR A 5 -0.80 -15.67 -57.31
CA THR A 5 0.42 -15.41 -56.56
C THR A 5 0.96 -14.00 -56.75
N GLY A 6 1.61 -13.44 -55.72
CA GLY A 6 2.48 -12.28 -55.82
C GLY A 6 3.43 -12.21 -54.63
N ILE A 7 4.57 -12.91 -54.73
CA ILE A 7 5.65 -12.89 -53.73
C ILE A 7 6.57 -11.72 -54.06
N ALA A 8 6.64 -10.72 -53.18
CA ALA A 8 7.71 -9.74 -53.16
C ALA A 8 8.69 -10.11 -52.04
N VAL A 9 9.81 -10.73 -52.42
CA VAL A 9 10.97 -10.94 -51.54
C VAL A 9 11.66 -9.60 -51.36
N GLY A 10 11.43 -8.96 -50.22
CA GLY A 10 12.21 -7.82 -49.75
C GLY A 10 13.26 -8.27 -48.76
N LEU A 11 14.45 -8.59 -49.25
CA LEU A 11 15.64 -8.81 -48.43
C LEU A 11 16.21 -7.45 -48.04
N MET A 12 16.07 -7.06 -46.77
CA MET A 12 16.89 -6.00 -46.16
C MET A 12 17.50 -6.54 -44.87
N LEU A 13 18.78 -6.90 -44.95
CA LEU A 13 19.69 -7.06 -43.82
C LEU A 13 20.01 -5.68 -43.25
N GLY A 14 19.83 -5.48 -41.94
CA GLY A 14 20.14 -4.19 -41.32
C GLY A 14 20.12 -4.17 -39.78
N LEU A 15 21.27 -4.50 -39.21
CA LEU A 15 21.86 -4.01 -37.94
C LEU A 15 21.08 -4.11 -36.60
N ASN A 16 21.63 -5.01 -35.79
CA ASN A 16 21.81 -5.02 -34.33
C ASN A 16 21.62 -3.74 -33.51
N ALA A 17 21.24 -4.04 -32.26
CA ALA A 17 21.59 -3.36 -31.00
C ALA A 17 20.78 -2.11 -30.62
N GLY A 18 19.78 -2.32 -29.76
CA GLY A 18 19.19 -1.23 -29.01
C GLY A 18 17.85 -1.52 -28.32
N CYS A 19 17.62 -2.71 -27.76
CA CYS A 19 16.66 -2.78 -26.66
C CYS A 19 17.32 -2.10 -25.45
N ALA A 20 17.37 -0.76 -25.46
CA ALA A 20 17.43 0.00 -24.23
C ALA A 20 16.11 -0.29 -23.53
N GLY A 21 16.09 -1.37 -22.75
CA GLY A 21 15.07 -1.61 -21.75
C GLY A 21 15.05 -0.36 -20.90
N LEU A 22 14.05 0.49 -21.13
CA LEU A 22 13.56 1.40 -20.11
C LEU A 22 13.20 0.48 -18.96
N GLY A 23 14.13 0.33 -18.02
CA GLY A 23 13.80 -0.21 -16.71
C GLY A 23 12.66 0.66 -16.24
N ALA A 24 11.45 0.12 -16.25
CA ALA A 24 10.35 0.72 -15.54
C ALA A 24 10.83 0.77 -14.10
N LEU A 25 11.34 1.94 -13.68
CA LEU A 25 11.34 2.32 -12.30
C LEU A 25 9.89 2.07 -11.89
N SER A 26 9.67 1.02 -11.10
CA SER A 26 8.40 0.83 -10.41
C SER A 26 8.24 2.08 -9.58
N ALA A 27 7.58 3.10 -10.14
CA ALA A 27 7.12 4.22 -9.35
C ALA A 27 6.30 3.55 -8.26
N ALA A 28 6.70 3.73 -7.00
CA ALA A 28 5.96 3.14 -5.91
C ALA A 28 4.51 3.61 -6.06
N THR A 29 3.64 2.67 -6.40
CA THR A 29 2.24 2.96 -6.64
C THR A 29 1.47 2.29 -5.52
N GLY A 30 0.66 3.06 -4.83
CA GLY A 30 -0.19 2.49 -3.81
C GLY A 30 -0.58 3.52 -2.77
N HIS A 31 -1.78 3.32 -2.28
CA HIS A 31 -2.28 4.03 -1.12
C HIS A 31 -2.73 3.02 -0.09
N GLY A 32 -2.55 3.40 1.17
CA GLY A 32 -2.99 2.63 2.32
C GLY A 32 -3.74 3.50 3.32
N ALA A 33 -4.57 2.82 4.11
CA ALA A 33 -5.36 3.43 5.15
C ALA A 33 -5.52 2.45 6.31
N VAL A 34 -5.59 3.00 7.53
CA VAL A 34 -5.98 2.26 8.73
C VAL A 34 -7.29 2.82 9.25
N ALA A 35 -8.26 1.93 9.46
CA ALA A 35 -9.50 2.22 10.16
C ALA A 35 -9.46 1.65 11.59
N TYR A 36 -10.02 2.36 12.56
CA TYR A 36 -10.09 1.95 13.97
C TYR A 36 -11.43 2.32 14.59
N ALA A 37 -11.96 1.43 15.43
CA ALA A 37 -13.15 1.61 16.23
C ALA A 37 -12.81 1.62 17.72
N ALA A 38 -13.13 2.71 18.41
CA ALA A 38 -12.77 2.87 19.82
C ALA A 38 -13.66 2.01 20.74
N SER A 39 -14.91 1.77 20.33
CA SER A 39 -15.89 1.01 21.11
C SER A 39 -15.51 -0.47 21.29
N THR A 40 -14.86 -1.08 20.30
CA THR A 40 -14.51 -2.51 20.27
C THR A 40 -13.00 -2.76 20.20
N GLN A 41 -12.20 -1.72 20.02
CA GLN A 41 -10.79 -1.80 19.67
C GLN A 41 -10.52 -2.56 18.35
N ASP A 42 -11.54 -2.72 17.48
CA ASP A 42 -11.35 -3.31 16.16
C ASP A 42 -10.59 -2.36 15.23
N TRP A 43 -9.83 -2.92 14.31
CA TRP A 43 -9.06 -2.16 13.33
C TRP A 43 -8.85 -2.94 12.04
N ARG A 44 -8.65 -2.20 10.94
CA ARG A 44 -8.34 -2.74 9.63
C ARG A 44 -7.28 -1.91 8.95
N LEU A 45 -6.34 -2.58 8.31
CA LEU A 45 -5.32 -1.97 7.48
C LEU A 45 -5.49 -2.46 6.05
N ARG A 46 -5.54 -1.53 5.10
CA ARG A 46 -5.50 -1.79 3.67
C ARG A 46 -4.36 -1.02 3.02
N TRP A 47 -3.73 -1.60 2.02
CA TRP A 47 -2.57 -1.06 1.31
C TRP A 47 -2.61 -1.49 -0.16
N LYS A 48 -1.71 -0.93 -0.97
CA LYS A 48 -1.63 -1.18 -2.43
C LYS A 48 -2.93 -0.86 -3.19
N ALA A 49 -3.74 0.05 -2.66
CA ALA A 49 -4.89 0.56 -3.40
C ALA A 49 -4.45 1.48 -4.54
N SER A 50 -5.25 1.53 -5.61
CA SER A 50 -5.00 2.37 -6.79
C SER A 50 -5.00 3.87 -6.49
N ASP A 51 -5.75 4.28 -5.47
CA ASP A 51 -5.97 5.68 -5.08
C ASP A 51 -6.33 5.76 -3.59
N PRO A 52 -6.18 6.93 -2.93
CA PRO A 52 -6.45 7.09 -1.50
C PRO A 52 -7.89 6.74 -1.11
N GLN A 53 -8.86 7.15 -1.93
CA GLN A 53 -10.27 6.95 -1.64
C GLN A 53 -10.60 5.46 -1.59
N ARG A 54 -10.04 4.67 -2.51
CA ARG A 54 -10.16 3.20 -2.51
C ARG A 54 -9.58 2.58 -1.24
N ALA A 55 -8.42 3.04 -0.77
CA ALA A 55 -7.81 2.53 0.46
C ALA A 55 -8.72 2.76 1.67
N GLN A 56 -9.23 3.99 1.82
CA GLN A 56 -10.15 4.36 2.91
C GLN A 56 -11.44 3.53 2.87
N GLN A 57 -12.08 3.43 1.69
CA GLN A 57 -13.32 2.68 1.52
C GLN A 57 -13.14 1.20 1.90
N GLN A 58 -12.04 0.58 1.47
CA GLN A 58 -11.76 -0.81 1.81
C GLN A 58 -11.51 -0.98 3.32
N ALA A 59 -10.73 -0.09 3.94
CA ALA A 59 -10.43 -0.19 5.37
C ALA A 59 -11.70 -0.02 6.23
N LEU A 60 -12.57 0.93 5.87
CA LEU A 60 -13.86 1.14 6.56
C LEU A 60 -14.82 -0.04 6.34
N ALA A 61 -14.92 -0.55 5.11
CA ALA A 61 -15.81 -1.66 4.78
C ALA A 61 -15.47 -2.93 5.57
N ASP A 62 -14.18 -3.20 5.80
CA ASP A 62 -13.74 -4.39 6.53
C ASP A 62 -13.89 -4.25 8.06
N CYS A 63 -13.95 -3.01 8.58
CA CYS A 63 -14.03 -2.75 10.02
C CYS A 63 -15.49 -2.91 10.51
N ALA A 64 -16.44 -2.45 9.69
CA ALA A 64 -17.88 -2.75 9.79
C ALA A 64 -18.56 -2.56 11.18
N VAL A 65 -18.05 -1.65 12.00
CA VAL A 65 -18.71 -1.18 13.25
C VAL A 65 -18.96 0.33 13.19
N ALA A 66 -20.01 0.79 13.87
CA ALA A 66 -20.60 2.12 13.67
C ALA A 66 -19.64 3.30 13.92
N ASP A 67 -18.69 3.16 14.86
CA ASP A 67 -17.74 4.22 15.21
C ASP A 67 -16.37 4.09 14.53
N CYS A 68 -16.24 3.19 13.56
CA CYS A 68 -14.99 2.99 12.85
C CYS A 68 -14.64 4.21 11.98
N ARG A 69 -13.41 4.69 12.11
CA ARG A 69 -12.91 5.90 11.42
C ARG A 69 -11.51 5.68 10.87
N ILE A 70 -11.17 6.38 9.79
CA ILE A 70 -9.79 6.42 9.29
C ILE A 70 -8.92 7.17 10.31
N VAL A 71 -7.83 6.53 10.74
CA VAL A 71 -6.87 7.07 11.72
C VAL A 71 -5.46 7.21 11.15
N LEU A 72 -5.19 6.60 9.99
CA LEU A 72 -3.94 6.75 9.25
C LEU A 72 -4.23 6.64 7.76
N GLU A 73 -3.52 7.45 6.98
CA GLU A 73 -3.40 7.32 5.53
C GLU A 73 -1.92 7.35 5.19
N PHE A 74 -1.51 6.57 4.19
CA PHE A 74 -0.12 6.53 3.75
C PHE A 74 -0.03 6.26 2.25
N GLY A 75 0.93 6.89 1.58
CA GLY A 75 1.07 6.93 0.13
C GLY A 75 2.21 6.05 -0.40
N PRO A 76 2.63 6.32 -1.65
CA PRO A 76 3.83 5.74 -2.27
C PRO A 76 5.07 5.76 -1.39
N ASP A 77 5.86 4.70 -1.43
CA ASP A 77 7.13 4.51 -0.69
C ASP A 77 7.01 4.60 0.84
N GLN A 78 5.77 4.64 1.37
CA GLN A 78 5.51 4.70 2.80
C GLN A 78 5.01 3.36 3.32
N CYS A 79 5.40 3.08 4.57
CA CYS A 79 4.88 2.00 5.39
C CYS A 79 3.97 2.56 6.48
N GLY A 80 2.83 1.93 6.70
CA GLY A 80 1.84 2.31 7.70
C GLY A 80 1.52 1.16 8.65
N THR A 81 1.21 1.46 9.91
CA THR A 81 0.71 0.47 10.88
C THR A 81 -0.05 1.11 12.05
N ILE A 82 -0.60 0.26 12.92
CA ILE A 82 -1.27 0.60 14.18
C ILE A 82 -0.73 -0.26 15.33
N SER A 83 -0.79 0.29 16.54
CA SER A 83 -0.58 -0.45 17.78
C SER A 83 -1.75 -0.20 18.74
N LEU A 84 -2.08 -1.21 19.54
CA LEU A 84 -3.13 -1.16 20.55
C LEU A 84 -2.52 -1.38 21.94
N GLY A 85 -3.09 -0.73 22.96
CA GLY A 85 -2.72 -0.89 24.36
C GLY A 85 -3.89 -0.64 25.31
N ASP A 86 -3.58 -0.60 26.61
CA ASP A 86 -4.54 -0.48 27.69
C ASP A 86 -4.34 0.83 28.49
N PRO A 87 -5.28 1.79 28.41
CA PRO A 87 -6.11 2.05 27.23
C PRO A 87 -5.28 2.67 26.10
N GLY A 88 -5.81 2.65 24.88
CA GLY A 88 -5.36 3.52 23.79
C GLY A 88 -4.77 2.80 22.58
N PHE A 89 -4.36 3.61 21.62
CA PHE A 89 -3.75 3.16 20.37
C PHE A 89 -2.73 4.19 19.90
N GLY A 90 -1.88 3.78 18.95
CA GLY A 90 -0.96 4.66 18.24
C GLY A 90 -0.85 4.24 16.78
N VAL A 91 -0.70 5.19 15.87
CA VAL A 91 -0.48 4.92 14.44
C VAL A 91 0.95 5.26 14.06
N GLY A 92 1.47 4.55 13.07
CA GLY A 92 2.86 4.66 12.66
C GLY A 92 3.00 4.87 11.17
N LEU A 93 3.84 5.82 10.79
CA LEU A 93 4.24 6.09 9.41
C LEU A 93 5.77 6.06 9.35
N GLY A 94 6.33 5.47 8.31
CA GLY A 94 7.77 5.45 8.08
C GLY A 94 8.14 5.09 6.65
N ASP A 95 9.40 5.28 6.30
CA ASP A 95 10.02 4.81 5.04
C ASP A 95 10.38 3.31 5.08
N SER A 96 10.23 2.69 6.24
CA SER A 96 10.50 1.28 6.50
C SER A 96 9.49 0.71 7.50
N PRO A 97 9.28 -0.63 7.51
CA PRO A 97 8.40 -1.27 8.48
C PRO A 97 8.80 -0.94 9.93
N ALA A 98 10.10 -1.04 10.23
CA ALA A 98 10.63 -0.75 11.57
C ALA A 98 10.38 0.71 11.99
N ALA A 99 10.51 1.69 11.07
CA ALA A 99 10.22 3.08 11.39
C ALA A 99 8.73 3.29 11.71
N ALA A 100 7.83 2.70 10.91
CA ALA A 100 6.40 2.75 11.15
C ALA A 100 6.01 2.09 12.48
N GLU A 101 6.52 0.87 12.75
CA GLU A 101 6.21 0.14 13.99
C GLU A 101 6.71 0.88 15.24
N ASN A 102 7.92 1.43 15.21
CA ASN A 102 8.46 2.23 16.30
C ASN A 102 7.64 3.50 16.54
N ALA A 103 7.19 4.17 15.47
CA ALA A 103 6.32 5.34 15.57
C ALA A 103 4.96 5.00 16.20
N ALA A 104 4.33 3.90 15.78
CA ALA A 104 3.07 3.44 16.36
C ALA A 104 3.21 3.13 17.86
N LEU A 105 4.23 2.34 18.23
CA LEU A 105 4.51 1.99 19.62
C LEU A 105 4.79 3.22 20.47
N SER A 106 5.55 4.19 19.96
CA SER A 106 5.83 5.45 20.65
C SER A 106 4.54 6.21 20.96
N GLN A 107 3.65 6.35 19.97
CA GLN A 107 2.37 7.03 20.16
C GLN A 107 1.45 6.30 21.15
N CYS A 108 1.37 4.97 21.08
CA CYS A 108 0.59 4.18 22.03
C CYS A 108 1.11 4.35 23.47
N ARG A 109 2.43 4.22 23.67
CA ARG A 109 3.07 4.32 25.00
C ARG A 109 2.97 5.70 25.63
N ALA A 110 2.72 6.75 24.83
CA ALA A 110 2.46 8.09 25.35
C ALA A 110 1.11 8.21 26.08
N LYS A 111 0.17 7.28 25.84
CA LYS A 111 -1.21 7.34 26.35
C LYS A 111 -1.66 6.07 27.07
N GLY A 112 -0.92 4.97 26.91
CA GLY A 112 -1.32 3.65 27.36
C GLY A 112 -0.17 2.74 27.70
N GLN A 113 -0.51 1.52 28.11
CA GLN A 113 0.43 0.48 28.52
C GLN A 113 0.20 -0.79 27.69
N ASN A 114 1.04 -1.80 27.86
CA ASN A 114 0.91 -3.10 27.16
C ASN A 114 0.83 -2.99 25.62
N CYS A 115 1.41 -1.94 25.04
CA CYS A 115 1.31 -1.66 23.61
C CYS A 115 1.86 -2.79 22.75
N ARG A 116 1.02 -3.30 21.84
CA ARG A 116 1.38 -4.29 20.82
C ARG A 116 1.12 -3.70 19.43
N VAL A 117 2.10 -3.85 18.54
CA VAL A 117 2.05 -3.31 17.18
C VAL A 117 1.69 -4.40 16.19
N ALA A 118 0.89 -4.04 15.18
CA ALA A 118 0.67 -4.87 14.02
C ALA A 118 1.87 -4.77 13.06
N GLU A 119 2.06 -5.79 12.23
CA GLU A 119 3.05 -5.73 11.15
C GLU A 119 2.77 -4.52 10.24
N ALA A 120 3.82 -3.79 9.89
CA ALA A 120 3.70 -2.65 8.98
C ALA A 120 3.67 -3.07 7.52
N GLU A 121 2.75 -2.46 6.76
CA GLU A 121 2.57 -2.71 5.33
C GLU A 121 3.04 -1.50 4.51
N CYS A 122 3.66 -1.77 3.36
CA CYS A 122 4.31 -0.73 2.55
C CYS A 122 3.76 -0.66 1.12
N ASN A 123 3.66 0.55 0.59
CA ASN A 123 3.29 0.81 -0.81
C ASN A 123 4.54 0.98 -1.68
N ARG A 124 5.24 -0.12 -1.97
CA ARG A 124 6.43 -0.18 -2.83
C ARG A 124 6.45 -1.46 -3.64
#